data_AF-A0A809RTP8-F1
#
_entry.id   AF-A0A809RTP8-F1
#
_cell.length_a   1.000
_cell.length_b   1.000
_cell.length_c   1.000
_cell.angle_alpha   90.00
_cell.angle_beta   90.00
_cell.angle_gamma   90.00
#
_symmetry.space_group_name_H-M   'P 1'
#
loop_
_entity.id
_entity.type
_entity.pdbx_description
1 polymer ?
#
loop_
_entity_poly.entity_id
_entity_poly.type
_entity_poly.pdbx_seq_one_letter_code
_entity_poly.pdbx_strand_id
1 'polypeptide(L)'
;MPALVVSDALLAAIVAASAALVVAYLNSIVAEQFRRHRDRKALAAALAGELSSYQPALPMLRDVLQKTIEAVDTHNRENVIFRPFEKPKDFVFETAVEKIGLLGPKLVEDTIYVYGNMNGFRVAFGLISVHYKEMSDTELRARSLSCLQALERAEERGIPLVSALKRVAGT
;
A
#
# COMPACT_ATOMS: atom_id res chain seq x y z
N MET A 1 -6.65 44.81 -55.25
CA MET A 1 -6.80 44.06 -53.99
C MET A 1 -6.28 44.95 -52.88
N PRO A 2 -7.12 45.44 -51.95
CA PRO A 2 -6.64 46.26 -50.84
C PRO A 2 -5.80 45.39 -49.90
N ALA A 3 -4.57 45.83 -49.61
CA ALA A 3 -3.75 45.20 -48.59
C ALA A 3 -4.44 45.38 -47.23
N LEU A 4 -4.59 44.29 -46.49
CA LEU A 4 -5.19 44.29 -45.16
C LEU A 4 -4.23 45.05 -44.22
N VAL A 5 -4.53 46.32 -43.94
CA VAL A 5 -3.78 47.12 -42.97
C VAL A 5 -4.21 46.67 -41.58
N VAL A 6 -3.40 45.82 -40.96
CA VAL A 6 -3.61 45.38 -39.58
C VAL A 6 -3.37 46.59 -38.67
N SER A 7 -4.40 47.03 -37.94
CA SER A 7 -4.24 48.13 -36.98
C SER A 7 -3.36 47.72 -35.80
N ASP A 8 -2.60 48.65 -35.25
CA ASP A 8 -1.77 48.41 -34.06
C ASP A 8 -2.59 47.88 -32.87
N ALA A 9 -3.85 48.30 -32.76
CA ALA A 9 -4.78 47.81 -31.74
C ALA A 9 -5.10 46.31 -31.92
N LEU A 10 -5.26 45.84 -33.15
CA LEU A 10 -5.49 44.43 -33.45
C LEU A 10 -4.23 43.60 -33.17
N LEU A 11 -3.04 44.10 -33.53
CA LEU A 11 -1.77 43.45 -33.18
C LEU A 11 -1.58 43.36 -31.67
N ALA A 12 -1.81 44.45 -30.94
CA ALA A 12 -1.73 44.48 -29.47
C ALA A 12 -2.73 43.51 -28.83
N ALA A 13 -3.96 43.43 -29.33
CA ALA A 13 -4.96 42.48 -28.84
C ALA A 13 -4.55 41.02 -29.07
N ILE A 14 -4.01 40.69 -30.26
CA ILE A 14 -3.52 39.34 -30.57
C ILE A 14 -2.33 38.97 -29.69
N VAL A 15 -1.38 39.89 -29.51
CA VAL A 15 -0.21 39.67 -28.64
C VAL A 15 -0.64 39.49 -27.19
N ALA A 16 -1.52 40.34 -26.67
CA ALA A 16 -2.04 40.23 -25.32
C ALA A 16 -2.82 38.93 -25.10
N ALA A 17 -3.69 38.55 -26.03
CA ALA A 17 -4.44 37.30 -25.95
C ALA A 17 -3.51 36.08 -26.00
N SER A 18 -2.51 36.09 -26.88
CA SER A 18 -1.53 35.01 -26.99
C SER A 18 -0.69 34.88 -25.72
N ALA A 19 -0.23 36.01 -25.17
CA ALA A 19 0.49 36.03 -23.90
C ALA A 19 -0.37 35.52 -22.74
N ALA A 20 -1.65 35.92 -22.67
CA ALA A 20 -2.58 35.45 -21.66
C ALA A 20 -2.81 33.93 -21.76
N LEU A 21 -2.94 33.38 -22.97
CA LEU A 21 -3.06 31.93 -23.19
C LEU A 21 -1.81 31.17 -22.74
N VAL A 22 -0.62 31.67 -23.06
CA VAL A 22 0.65 31.08 -22.62
C VAL A 22 0.75 31.10 -21.09
N VAL A 23 0.44 32.22 -20.45
CA VAL A 23 0.45 32.35 -18.99
C VAL A 23 -0.55 31.39 -18.34
N ALA A 24 -1.77 31.32 -18.87
CA ALA A 24 -2.81 30.41 -18.37
C ALA A 24 -2.39 28.93 -18.49
N TYR A 25 -1.79 28.55 -19.62
CA TYR A 25 -1.27 27.21 -19.85
C TYR A 25 -0.14 26.84 -18.88
N LEU A 26 0.83 27.74 -18.70
CA LEU A 26 1.92 27.53 -17.74
C LEU A 26 1.40 27.41 -16.29
N ASN A 27 0.45 28.28 -15.91
CA ASN A 27 -0.18 28.23 -14.59
C ASN A 27 -0.92 26.90 -14.37
N SER A 28 -1.62 26.39 -15.39
CA SER A 28 -2.29 25.09 -15.33
C SER A 28 -1.31 23.94 -15.09
N ILE A 29 -0.16 23.94 -15.77
CA ILE A 29 0.87 22.91 -15.58
C ILE A 29 1.44 22.98 -14.17
N VAL A 30 1.83 24.17 -13.71
CA VAL A 30 2.43 24.35 -12.38
C VAL A 30 1.44 23.95 -11.28
N ALA A 31 0.18 24.36 -11.39
CA ALA A 31 -0.87 24.00 -10.44
C ALA A 31 -1.07 22.47 -10.39
N GLU A 32 -1.11 21.81 -11.53
CA GLU A 32 -1.26 20.36 -11.62
C GLU A 32 -0.05 19.62 -11.02
N GLN A 33 1.18 20.07 -11.28
CA GLN A 33 2.38 19.50 -10.69
C GLN A 33 2.39 19.65 -9.16
N PHE A 34 2.00 20.82 -8.65
CA PHE A 34 1.88 21.04 -7.21
C PHE A 34 0.83 20.13 -6.57
N ARG A 35 -0.34 19.99 -7.21
CA ARG A 35 -1.40 19.08 -6.77
C ARG A 35 -0.92 17.63 -6.71
N ARG A 36 -0.27 17.14 -7.77
CA ARG A 36 0.30 15.78 -7.82
C ARG A 36 1.36 15.55 -6.74
N HIS A 37 2.21 16.54 -6.48
CA HIS A 37 3.22 16.46 -5.41
C HIS A 37 2.57 16.34 -4.03
N ARG A 38 1.54 17.16 -3.75
CA ARG A 38 0.79 17.10 -2.49
C ARG A 38 0.06 15.76 -2.34
N ASP A 39 -0.60 15.29 -3.40
CA ASP A 39 -1.33 14.02 -3.41
C ASP A 39 -0.38 12.84 -3.18
N ARG A 40 0.82 12.85 -3.80
CA ARG A 40 1.87 11.86 -3.56
C ARG A 40 2.31 11.80 -2.09
N LYS A 41 2.54 12.96 -1.46
CA LYS A 41 2.95 13.03 -0.05
C LYS A 41 1.87 12.50 0.89
N ALA A 42 0.63 12.94 0.68
CA ALA A 42 -0.52 12.52 1.49
C ALA A 42 -0.74 11.01 1.38
N LEU A 43 -0.67 10.47 0.16
CA LEU A 43 -0.76 9.04 -0.09
C LEU A 43 0.35 8.26 0.63
N ALA A 44 1.60 8.71 0.51
CA ALA A 44 2.73 8.06 1.17
C ALA A 44 2.58 8.06 2.71
N ALA A 45 2.13 9.18 3.29
CA ALA A 45 1.88 9.29 4.73
C ALA A 45 0.78 8.33 5.20
N ALA A 46 -0.33 8.26 4.46
CA ALA A 46 -1.46 7.40 4.80
C ALA A 46 -1.08 5.91 4.76
N LEU A 47 -0.39 5.48 3.70
CA LEU A 47 0.08 4.10 3.58
C LEU A 47 1.13 3.75 4.64
N ALA A 48 2.04 4.68 4.96
CA ALA A 48 3.01 4.49 6.04
C ALA A 48 2.30 4.31 7.39
N GLY A 49 1.27 5.10 7.66
CA GLY A 49 0.46 5.00 8.88
C GLY A 49 -0.24 3.66 9.01
N GLU A 50 -0.95 3.22 7.95
CA GLU A 50 -1.64 1.92 7.92
C GLU A 50 -0.63 0.78 8.13
N LEU A 51 0.45 0.72 7.37
CA LEU A 51 1.47 -0.34 7.52
C LEU A 51 2.16 -0.33 8.89
N SER A 52 2.46 0.86 9.44
CA SER A 52 3.07 0.97 10.78
C SER A 52 2.13 0.46 11.87
N SER A 53 0.82 0.59 11.69
CA SER A 53 -0.16 0.14 12.69
C SER A 53 -0.14 -1.38 12.92
N TYR A 54 0.36 -2.15 11.93
CA TYR A 54 0.45 -3.60 12.02
C TYR A 54 1.74 -4.10 12.70
N GLN A 55 2.80 -3.30 12.71
CA GLN A 55 4.12 -3.70 13.22
C GLN A 55 4.08 -4.24 14.67
N PRO A 56 3.35 -3.62 15.62
CA PRO A 56 3.30 -4.10 17.01
C PRO A 56 2.72 -5.52 17.15
N ALA A 57 1.89 -5.97 16.20
CA ALA A 57 1.27 -7.29 16.26
C ALA A 57 2.16 -8.42 15.71
N LEU A 58 3.19 -8.10 14.92
CA LEU A 58 4.01 -9.10 14.23
C LEU A 58 4.68 -10.11 15.18
N PRO A 59 5.30 -9.71 16.31
CA PRO A 59 5.94 -10.68 17.21
C PRO A 59 4.95 -11.66 17.82
N MET A 60 3.76 -11.18 18.20
CA MET A 60 2.69 -12.03 18.73
C MET A 60 2.20 -13.04 17.69
N LEU A 61 1.94 -12.59 16.45
CA LEU A 61 1.49 -13.48 15.38
C LEU A 61 2.54 -14.54 15.05
N ARG A 62 3.82 -14.16 15.04
CA ARG A 62 4.94 -15.09 14.85
C ARG A 62 4.96 -16.16 15.95
N ASP A 63 4.88 -15.75 17.21
CA ASP A 63 4.88 -16.64 18.38
C ASP A 63 3.71 -17.64 18.34
N VAL A 64 2.50 -17.17 18.00
CA VAL A 64 1.31 -18.04 17.86
C VAL A 64 1.53 -19.11 16.80
N LEU A 65 2.05 -18.75 15.63
CA LEU A 65 2.30 -19.71 14.55
C LEU A 65 3.42 -20.70 14.91
N GLN A 66 4.50 -20.22 15.53
CA GLN A 66 5.62 -21.07 15.96
C GLN A 66 5.18 -22.08 17.02
N LYS A 67 4.43 -21.65 18.04
CA LYS A 67 3.86 -22.53 19.06
C LYS A 67 2.87 -23.53 18.48
N THR A 68 2.13 -23.15 17.45
CA THR A 68 1.22 -24.08 16.75
C THR A 68 2.01 -25.16 16.03
N ILE A 69 3.08 -24.79 15.33
CA ILE A 69 3.97 -25.75 14.66
C ILE A 69 4.62 -26.69 15.68
N GLU A 70 5.14 -26.16 16.78
CA GLU A 70 5.76 -26.93 17.86
C GLU A 70 4.76 -27.89 18.54
N ALA A 71 3.54 -27.44 18.81
CA ALA A 71 2.50 -28.29 19.39
C ALA A 71 2.14 -29.45 18.48
N VAL A 72 2.10 -29.24 17.15
CA VAL A 72 1.89 -30.33 16.19
C VAL A 72 3.09 -31.28 16.17
N ASP A 73 4.32 -30.74 16.12
CA ASP A 73 5.56 -31.53 16.05
C ASP A 73 5.81 -32.37 17.31
N THR A 74 5.25 -31.96 18.45
CA THR A 74 5.36 -32.66 19.75
C THR A 74 4.12 -33.46 20.13
N HIS A 75 3.15 -33.63 19.23
CA HIS A 75 1.88 -34.33 19.46
C HIS A 75 1.04 -33.76 20.63
N ASN A 76 1.11 -32.45 20.86
CA ASN A 76 0.38 -31.69 21.89
C ASN A 76 -0.66 -30.73 21.28
N ARG A 77 -1.21 -31.09 20.10
CA ARG A 77 -2.11 -30.25 19.29
C ARG A 77 -3.39 -29.84 20.03
N GLU A 78 -3.87 -30.66 20.95
CA GLU A 78 -5.05 -30.40 21.76
C GLU A 78 -4.95 -29.12 22.60
N ASN A 79 -3.73 -28.64 22.86
CA ASN A 79 -3.47 -27.39 23.58
C ASN A 79 -3.55 -26.16 22.67
N VAL A 80 -3.66 -26.34 21.35
CA VAL A 80 -3.81 -25.24 20.39
C VAL A 80 -5.26 -24.76 20.41
N ILE A 81 -5.43 -23.48 20.74
CA ILE A 81 -6.73 -22.82 20.77
C ILE A 81 -6.70 -21.63 19.81
N PHE A 82 -7.52 -21.69 18.77
CA PHE A 82 -7.82 -20.53 17.94
C PHE A 82 -9.21 -19.98 18.26
N ARG A 83 -9.32 -18.66 18.30
CA ARG A 83 -10.59 -17.96 18.20
C ARG A 83 -10.85 -17.65 16.73
N PRO A 84 -12.12 -17.65 16.26
CA PRO A 84 -12.44 -17.23 14.91
C PRO A 84 -11.83 -15.87 14.61
N PHE A 85 -11.07 -15.79 13.53
CA PHE A 85 -10.43 -14.57 13.06
C PHE A 85 -11.23 -14.01 11.88
N GLU A 86 -11.68 -12.78 12.02
CA GLU A 86 -12.24 -12.02 10.90
C GLU A 86 -11.12 -11.27 10.19
N LYS A 87 -11.02 -11.43 8.87
CA LYS A 87 -10.01 -10.74 8.07
C LYS A 87 -10.24 -9.22 8.15
N PRO A 88 -9.27 -8.44 8.65
CA PRO A 88 -9.38 -6.98 8.65
C PRO A 88 -9.27 -6.42 7.23
N LYS A 89 -9.91 -5.26 7.02
CA LYS A 89 -9.83 -4.49 5.76
C LYS A 89 -8.68 -3.49 5.81
N ASP A 90 -7.98 -3.34 4.69
CA ASP A 90 -6.94 -2.32 4.52
C ASP A 90 -7.57 -1.08 3.85
N PHE A 91 -8.29 -0.29 4.65
CA PHE A 91 -9.11 0.83 4.13
C PHE A 91 -8.29 1.83 3.32
N VAL A 92 -7.06 2.15 3.75
CA VAL A 92 -6.21 3.11 3.04
C VAL A 92 -5.74 2.49 1.75
N PHE A 93 -5.16 1.28 1.78
CA PHE A 93 -4.69 0.60 0.58
C PHE A 93 -5.79 0.38 -0.47
N GLU A 94 -6.96 -0.12 -0.07
CA GLU A 94 -8.09 -0.38 -0.98
C GLU A 94 -8.57 0.91 -1.68
N THR A 95 -8.61 2.03 -0.95
CA THR A 95 -9.00 3.32 -1.52
C THR A 95 -7.87 3.97 -2.33
N ALA A 96 -6.62 3.61 -2.06
CA ALA A 96 -5.43 4.21 -2.66
C ALA A 96 -5.01 3.59 -4.00
N VAL A 97 -5.56 2.44 -4.40
CA VAL A 97 -5.11 1.67 -5.57
C VAL A 97 -5.04 2.53 -6.84
N GLU A 98 -6.04 3.38 -7.09
CA GLU A 98 -6.08 4.25 -8.27
C GLU A 98 -4.97 5.31 -8.30
N LYS A 99 -4.44 5.68 -7.13
CA LYS A 99 -3.42 6.73 -6.98
C LYS A 99 -2.03 6.19 -6.67
N ILE A 100 -1.88 4.87 -6.50
CA ILE A 100 -0.62 4.26 -6.07
C ILE A 100 0.54 4.60 -7.00
N GLY A 101 0.26 4.77 -8.30
CA GLY A 101 1.23 5.18 -9.32
C GLY A 101 1.96 6.50 -9.03
N LEU A 102 1.39 7.38 -8.19
CA LEU A 102 2.04 8.63 -7.78
C LEU A 102 3.31 8.41 -6.94
N LEU A 103 3.47 7.25 -6.30
CA LEU A 103 4.63 6.96 -5.46
C LEU A 103 5.92 6.72 -6.25
N GLY A 104 5.79 6.27 -7.50
CA GLY A 104 6.87 5.83 -8.36
C GLY A 104 7.04 4.29 -8.35
N PRO A 105 7.69 3.72 -9.39
CA PRO A 105 7.63 2.28 -9.67
C PRO A 105 8.05 1.38 -8.49
N LYS A 106 9.17 1.71 -7.83
CA LYS A 106 9.72 0.89 -6.76
C LYS A 106 8.80 0.82 -5.54
N LEU A 107 8.25 1.96 -5.12
CA LEU A 107 7.34 2.02 -3.97
C LEU A 107 5.99 1.37 -4.29
N VAL A 108 5.52 1.46 -5.53
CA VAL A 108 4.33 0.71 -5.98
C VAL A 108 4.56 -0.79 -5.85
N GLU A 109 5.66 -1.30 -6.41
CA GLU A 109 6.02 -2.72 -6.36
C GLU A 109 6.06 -3.23 -4.92
N ASP A 110 6.81 -2.54 -4.05
CA ASP A 110 6.97 -2.95 -2.66
C ASP A 110 5.64 -2.86 -1.89
N THR A 111 4.80 -1.84 -2.14
CA THR A 111 3.48 -1.71 -1.52
C THR A 111 2.58 -2.88 -1.90
N ILE A 112 2.46 -3.19 -3.20
CA ILE A 112 1.66 -4.32 -3.68
C ILE A 112 2.18 -5.63 -3.12
N TYR A 113 3.51 -5.83 -3.10
CA TYR A 113 4.12 -7.03 -2.56
C TYR A 113 3.81 -7.25 -1.07
N VAL A 114 3.94 -6.19 -0.26
CA VAL A 114 3.70 -6.26 1.19
C VAL A 114 2.22 -6.54 1.46
N TYR A 115 1.29 -5.76 0.89
CA TYR A 115 -0.15 -6.00 1.07
C TYR A 115 -0.58 -7.37 0.52
N GLY A 116 0.02 -7.83 -0.58
CA GLY A 116 -0.23 -9.16 -1.13
C GLY A 116 0.14 -10.28 -0.16
N ASN A 117 1.32 -10.21 0.47
CA ASN A 117 1.75 -11.20 1.46
C ASN A 117 0.91 -11.11 2.75
N MET A 118 0.58 -9.91 3.22
CA MET A 118 -0.33 -9.71 4.36
C MET A 118 -1.71 -10.30 4.11
N ASN A 119 -2.27 -10.08 2.92
CA ASN A 119 -3.53 -10.67 2.52
C ASN A 119 -3.45 -12.20 2.45
N GLY A 120 -2.38 -12.74 1.85
CA GLY A 120 -2.13 -14.19 1.82
C GLY A 120 -2.08 -14.79 3.23
N PHE A 121 -1.34 -14.15 4.15
CA PHE A 121 -1.35 -14.51 5.56
C PHE A 121 -2.75 -14.49 6.16
N ARG A 122 -3.50 -13.38 6.03
CA ARG A 122 -4.83 -13.24 6.66
C ARG A 122 -5.85 -14.25 6.15
N VAL A 123 -5.83 -14.57 4.85
CA VAL A 123 -6.72 -15.60 4.27
C VAL A 123 -6.36 -16.98 4.83
N ALA A 124 -5.07 -17.34 4.82
CA ALA A 124 -4.63 -18.63 5.33
C ALA A 124 -4.86 -18.77 6.84
N PHE A 125 -4.58 -17.71 7.61
CA PHE A 125 -4.81 -17.68 9.05
C PHE A 125 -6.30 -17.72 9.41
N GLY A 126 -7.16 -17.05 8.65
CA GLY A 126 -8.61 -17.16 8.79
C GLY A 126 -9.09 -18.62 8.67
N LEU A 127 -8.60 -19.34 7.64
CA LEU A 127 -8.94 -20.75 7.46
C LEU A 127 -8.46 -21.61 8.64
N ILE A 128 -7.23 -21.42 9.11
CA ILE A 128 -6.72 -22.11 10.31
C ILE A 128 -7.63 -21.79 11.50
N SER A 129 -7.93 -20.52 11.75
CA SER A 129 -8.67 -20.09 12.94
C SER A 129 -10.05 -20.73 13.09
N VAL A 130 -10.68 -21.11 11.98
CA VAL A 130 -12.01 -21.72 11.94
C VAL A 130 -11.93 -23.24 11.88
N HIS A 131 -11.07 -23.79 11.03
CA HIS A 131 -11.08 -25.22 10.68
C HIS A 131 -9.93 -26.01 11.31
N TYR A 132 -9.11 -25.42 12.18
CA TYR A 132 -7.93 -26.11 12.73
C TYR A 132 -8.23 -27.43 13.42
N LYS A 133 -9.46 -27.69 13.89
CA LYS A 133 -9.84 -28.98 14.51
C LYS A 133 -10.10 -30.10 13.49
N GLU A 134 -10.45 -29.74 12.26
CA GLU A 134 -10.78 -30.65 11.17
C GLU A 134 -9.54 -31.03 10.34
N MET A 135 -8.47 -30.24 10.43
CA MET A 135 -7.22 -30.46 9.68
C MET A 135 -6.47 -31.71 10.15
N SER A 136 -5.64 -32.30 9.30
CA SER A 136 -4.62 -33.24 9.78
C SER A 136 -3.46 -32.48 10.42
N ASP A 137 -2.62 -33.15 11.21
CA ASP A 137 -1.40 -32.57 11.77
C ASP A 137 -0.48 -32.04 10.67
N THR A 138 -0.28 -32.84 9.61
CA THR A 138 0.50 -32.44 8.43
C THR A 138 -0.05 -31.17 7.78
N GLU A 139 -1.37 -31.06 7.63
CA GLU A 139 -2.01 -29.89 7.05
C GLU A 139 -1.87 -28.65 7.95
N LEU A 140 -2.20 -28.77 9.23
CA LEU A 140 -2.13 -27.66 10.18
C LEU A 140 -0.70 -27.12 10.28
N ARG A 141 0.31 -28.00 10.33
CA ARG A 141 1.71 -27.63 10.30
C ARG A 141 2.09 -26.88 9.02
N ALA A 142 1.77 -27.46 7.85
CA ALA A 142 2.12 -26.87 6.56
C ALA A 142 1.48 -25.49 6.34
N ARG A 143 0.21 -25.33 6.74
CA ARG A 143 -0.49 -24.05 6.68
C ARG A 143 0.08 -23.03 7.66
N SER A 144 0.38 -23.43 8.89
CA SER A 144 1.00 -22.54 9.89
C SER A 144 2.37 -22.06 9.43
N LEU A 145 3.17 -22.94 8.83
CA LEU A 145 4.46 -22.59 8.22
C LEU A 145 4.29 -21.62 7.04
N SER A 146 3.30 -21.85 6.18
CA SER A 146 3.01 -20.96 5.05
C SER A 146 2.58 -19.56 5.51
N CYS A 147 1.77 -19.48 6.57
CA CYS A 147 1.41 -18.22 7.23
C CYS A 147 2.65 -17.51 7.77
N LEU A 148 3.56 -18.24 8.44
CA LEU A 148 4.77 -17.68 9.01
C LEU A 148 5.68 -17.11 7.92
N GLN A 149 5.90 -17.84 6.84
CA GLN A 149 6.71 -17.38 5.71
C GLN A 149 6.08 -16.16 5.01
N ALA A 150 4.75 -16.09 4.90
CA ALA A 150 4.07 -14.91 4.35
C ALA A 150 4.26 -13.68 5.25
N LEU A 151 4.19 -13.87 6.57
CA LEU A 151 4.44 -12.81 7.56
C LEU A 151 5.89 -12.31 7.47
N GLU A 152 6.86 -13.21 7.41
CA GLU A 152 8.29 -12.89 7.29
C GLU A 152 8.60 -12.11 6.02
N ARG A 153 8.09 -12.53 4.86
CA ARG A 153 8.25 -11.79 3.59
C ARG A 153 7.61 -10.40 3.64
N ALA A 154 6.44 -10.29 4.28
CA ALA A 154 5.76 -9.01 4.45
C ALA A 154 6.56 -8.06 5.36
N GLU A 155 7.13 -8.57 6.44
CA GLU A 155 7.94 -7.80 7.38
C GLU A 155 9.28 -7.35 6.78
N GLU A 156 10.00 -8.28 6.13
CA GLU A 156 11.31 -8.04 5.51
C GLU A 156 11.26 -6.85 4.55
N ARG A 157 10.20 -6.75 3.72
CA ARG A 157 9.99 -5.61 2.82
C ARG A 157 9.18 -4.48 3.44
N GLY A 158 8.32 -4.76 4.41
CA GLY A 158 7.42 -3.79 5.04
C GLY A 158 8.14 -2.76 5.89
N ILE A 159 9.14 -3.18 6.69
CA ILE A 159 9.93 -2.28 7.53
C ILE A 159 10.66 -1.20 6.70
N PRO A 160 11.45 -1.55 5.67
CA PRO A 160 12.11 -0.55 4.83
C PRO A 160 11.09 0.27 4.01
N LEU A 161 9.98 -0.34 3.56
CA LEU A 161 8.92 0.36 2.84
C LEU A 161 8.31 1.49 3.68
N VAL A 162 7.95 1.24 4.94
CA VAL A 162 7.42 2.27 5.85
C VAL A 162 8.38 3.44 5.96
N SER A 163 9.67 3.16 6.11
CA SER A 163 10.71 4.20 6.21
C SER A 163 10.85 4.99 4.89
N ALA A 164 10.70 4.33 3.75
CA ALA A 164 10.75 4.99 2.44
C ALA A 164 9.51 5.87 2.19
N LEU A 165 8.32 5.39 2.57
CA LEU A 165 7.06 6.14 2.45
C LEU A 165 7.08 7.39 3.36
N LYS A 166 7.54 7.26 4.60
CA LYS A 166 7.76 8.37 5.53
C LYS A 166 8.68 9.46 4.96
N ARG A 167 9.76 9.06 4.30
CA ARG A 167 10.66 9.99 3.60
C ARG A 167 9.98 10.75 2.45
N VAL A 168 9.12 10.08 1.68
CA VAL A 168 8.33 10.73 0.62
C VAL A 168 7.33 11.71 1.22
N ALA A 169 6.66 11.33 2.31
CA ALA A 169 5.73 12.18 3.04
C ALA A 169 6.42 13.41 3.67
N GLY A 170 7.68 13.26 4.09
CA GLY A 170 8.41 14.26 4.87
C GLY A 170 8.09 14.18 6.36
N THR A 171 7.88 12.96 6.89
CA THR A 171 7.54 12.64 8.29
C THR A 171 8.48 11.60 8.86
#